data_AF-A0A969LPZ6-F1
#
_entry.id   AF-A0A969LPZ6-F1
#
_cell.length_a   1.000
_cell.length_b   1.000
_cell.length_c   1.000
_cell.angle_alpha   90.00
_cell.angle_beta   90.00
_cell.angle_gamma   90.00
#
_symmetry.space_group_name_H-M   'P 1'
#
loop_
_entity.id
_entity.type
_entity.pdbx_description
1 polymer ?
#
loop_
_entity_poly.entity_id
_entity_poly.type
_entity_poly.pdbx_seq_one_letter_code
_entity_poly.pdbx_strand_id
1 'polypeptide(L)'
;MTQAASSTDLWHGTTILTVRKGGKVVIAGDGQVSLGATVIKANARKVRSLGKGDVIGGFAGATADAFTLFEKFEGKLEEYRGNLTRAAVELAKDWRTDRVLRRLEALLAVADRGQSFIISGTGDVVEPEDGILAIGSGLASGYLLSIFVPADHPINTWKITLFDLGFLQPDLTVRINAQFIIGTIIMVGVWSVQHTGILRTARAATILTIGGLLPLVFVTVIPLFTGGIDTANFSPFVPLNGSWNLEGWRLVIGGLFLAAWSTYAAETAVCYMSEFREPGIDAPKAILWSGILCIALYILVPFVFQGVLGTEYMMQPGIVSGEAVGVALASMVHAGVFATKFH
;
A
#
# COMPACT_ATOMS: atom_id res chain seq x y z
N MET A 1 20.25 -4.04 29.92
CA MET A 1 19.51 -5.22 29.44
C MET A 1 18.98 -4.90 28.06
N THR A 2 19.63 -5.49 27.07
CA THR A 2 19.45 -5.32 25.63
C THR A 2 18.23 -6.10 25.18
N GLN A 3 17.33 -5.50 24.39
CA GLN A 3 16.37 -6.26 23.60
C GLN A 3 16.40 -5.73 22.17
N ALA A 4 16.88 -6.59 21.28
CA ALA A 4 16.97 -6.38 19.84
C ALA A 4 15.56 -6.28 19.24
N ALA A 5 15.32 -5.25 18.44
CA ALA A 5 14.13 -5.18 17.59
C ALA A 5 14.43 -5.98 16.32
N SER A 6 13.69 -7.06 16.11
CA SER A 6 13.77 -7.94 14.95
C SER A 6 13.31 -7.24 13.67
N SER A 7 14.08 -7.40 12.60
CA SER A 7 13.76 -7.05 11.22
C SER A 7 12.42 -7.65 10.79
N THR A 8 11.43 -6.81 10.48
CA THR A 8 10.17 -7.28 9.89
C THR A 8 10.38 -7.48 8.39
N ASP A 9 10.56 -8.74 8.00
CA ASP A 9 10.38 -9.19 6.62
C ASP A 9 9.04 -8.66 6.07
N LEU A 10 9.03 -8.02 4.89
CA LEU A 10 7.78 -7.61 4.24
C LEU A 10 6.99 -8.84 3.77
N TRP A 11 5.98 -9.25 4.54
CA TRP A 11 5.05 -10.29 4.13
C TRP A 11 3.96 -9.68 3.23
N HIS A 12 3.87 -10.09 1.96
CA HIS A 12 2.76 -9.67 1.10
C HIS A 12 1.50 -10.50 1.40
N GLY A 13 0.40 -9.78 1.64
CA GLY A 13 -0.92 -10.32 1.97
C GLY A 13 -1.62 -11.00 0.79
N THR A 14 -2.48 -11.95 1.15
CA THR A 14 -3.44 -12.67 0.29
C THR A 14 -4.64 -11.78 -0.01
N THR A 15 -5.31 -12.02 -1.12
CA THR A 15 -6.62 -11.44 -1.43
C THR A 15 -7.72 -12.19 -0.67
N ILE A 16 -8.51 -11.47 0.11
CA ILE A 16 -9.69 -11.98 0.81
C ILE A 16 -10.92 -11.28 0.27
N LEU A 17 -11.93 -12.06 -0.08
CA LEU A 17 -13.23 -11.64 -0.59
C LEU A 17 -14.34 -12.10 0.36
N THR A 18 -15.25 -11.20 0.71
CA THR A 18 -16.46 -11.50 1.47
C THR A 18 -17.68 -11.21 0.60
N VAL A 19 -18.68 -12.09 0.65
CA VAL A 19 -19.99 -11.90 0.03
C VAL A 19 -21.07 -12.28 1.03
N ARG A 20 -22.01 -11.36 1.26
CA ARG A 20 -23.18 -11.57 2.13
C ARG A 20 -24.47 -11.48 1.33
N LYS A 21 -25.30 -12.51 1.43
CA LYS A 21 -26.46 -12.69 0.56
C LYS A 21 -27.49 -13.65 1.14
N GLY A 22 -28.76 -13.22 1.19
CA GLY A 22 -29.87 -14.06 1.66
C GLY A 22 -29.68 -14.60 3.08
N GLY A 23 -29.13 -13.78 3.99
CA GLY A 23 -28.81 -14.18 5.36
C GLY A 23 -27.66 -15.19 5.49
N LYS A 24 -26.92 -15.45 4.41
CA LYS A 24 -25.70 -16.27 4.39
C LYS A 24 -24.50 -15.38 4.12
N VAL A 25 -23.37 -15.72 4.71
CA VAL A 25 -22.10 -15.01 4.52
C VAL A 25 -21.02 -16.01 4.14
N VAL A 26 -20.22 -15.64 3.16
CA VAL A 26 -19.07 -16.43 2.70
C VAL A 26 -17.87 -15.50 2.68
N ILE A 27 -16.77 -15.94 3.31
CA ILE A 27 -15.46 -15.31 3.16
C ILE A 27 -14.54 -16.34 2.52
N ALA A 28 -13.87 -15.93 1.44
CA ALA A 28 -12.87 -16.72 0.74
C ALA A 28 -11.56 -15.93 0.70
N GLY A 29 -10.43 -16.62 0.79
CA GLY A 29 -9.13 -16.00 0.59
C GLY A 29 -8.22 -16.94 -0.18
N ASP A 30 -7.32 -16.41 -0.99
CA ASP A 30 -6.25 -17.22 -1.54
C ASP A 30 -5.25 -17.60 -0.42
N GLY A 31 -4.58 -18.74 -0.57
CA GLY A 31 -3.71 -19.30 0.47
C GLY A 31 -2.24 -18.88 0.36
N GLN A 32 -1.93 -17.97 -0.57
CA GLN A 32 -0.56 -17.62 -0.97
C GLN A 32 0.12 -16.68 0.02
N VAL A 33 1.09 -17.20 0.78
CA VAL A 33 1.93 -16.38 1.65
C VAL A 33 3.27 -16.16 0.99
N SER A 34 3.64 -14.88 0.83
CA SER A 34 4.91 -14.49 0.24
C SER A 34 5.75 -13.71 1.27
N LEU A 35 7.04 -14.01 1.34
CA LEU A 35 8.05 -13.26 2.09
C LEU A 35 8.89 -12.49 1.06
N GLY A 36 8.75 -11.17 1.05
CA GLY A 36 9.22 -10.36 -0.08
C GLY A 36 8.70 -10.94 -1.40
N ALA A 37 9.61 -11.13 -2.36
CA ALA A 37 9.30 -11.70 -3.66
C ALA A 37 9.37 -13.24 -3.70
N THR A 38 9.07 -13.98 -2.63
CA THR A 38 9.11 -15.47 -2.66
C THR A 38 7.87 -16.06 -2.02
N VAL A 39 7.14 -16.93 -2.73
CA VAL A 39 6.02 -17.69 -2.18
C VAL A 39 6.54 -18.76 -1.22
N ILE A 40 6.30 -18.58 0.07
CA ILE A 40 6.74 -19.51 1.13
C ILE A 40 5.72 -20.62 1.38
N LYS A 41 4.42 -20.33 1.20
CA LYS A 41 3.36 -21.30 1.52
C LYS A 41 2.13 -21.06 0.66
N ALA A 42 1.65 -22.09 -0.03
CA ALA A 42 0.43 -22.03 -0.84
C ALA A 42 -0.86 -22.37 -0.04
N ASN A 43 -0.73 -22.86 1.20
CA ASN A 43 -1.81 -23.41 2.01
C ASN A 43 -2.02 -22.65 3.34
N ALA A 44 -1.91 -21.33 3.36
CA ALA A 44 -2.26 -20.57 4.55
C ALA A 44 -3.77 -20.42 4.69
N ARG A 45 -4.31 -20.82 5.85
CA ARG A 45 -5.71 -20.57 6.22
C ARG A 45 -5.80 -19.19 6.87
N LYS A 46 -6.05 -18.16 6.07
CA LYS A 46 -6.20 -16.77 6.55
C LYS A 46 -7.65 -16.35 6.81
N VAL A 47 -8.58 -17.26 6.57
CA VAL A 47 -9.99 -17.16 6.92
C VAL A 47 -10.26 -18.10 8.09
N ARG A 48 -10.94 -17.60 9.12
CA ARG A 48 -11.24 -18.33 10.34
C ARG A 48 -12.67 -18.01 10.81
N SER A 49 -13.38 -19.02 11.28
CA SER A 49 -14.64 -18.83 12.01
C SER A 49 -14.34 -18.38 13.44
N LEU A 50 -15.05 -17.35 13.90
CA LEU A 50 -14.86 -16.69 15.18
C LEU A 50 -16.12 -16.81 16.05
N GLY A 51 -15.98 -16.55 17.35
CA GLY A 51 -17.10 -16.60 18.30
C GLY A 51 -17.66 -18.02 18.45
N LYS A 52 -18.97 -18.20 18.29
CA LYS A 52 -19.61 -19.53 18.31
C LYS A 52 -19.66 -20.17 16.92
N GLY A 53 -18.90 -19.64 15.97
CA GLY A 53 -18.93 -20.01 14.56
C GLY A 53 -19.98 -19.24 13.74
N ASP A 54 -20.56 -18.20 14.33
CA ASP A 54 -21.55 -17.29 13.76
C ASP A 54 -20.92 -16.12 13.00
N VAL A 55 -19.65 -15.82 13.26
CA VAL A 55 -18.85 -14.78 12.60
C VAL A 55 -17.73 -15.44 11.81
N ILE A 56 -17.40 -14.88 10.64
CA ILE A 56 -16.24 -15.29 9.86
C ILE A 56 -15.31 -14.07 9.75
N GLY A 57 -14.02 -14.29 9.98
CA GLY A 57 -12.98 -13.28 9.83
C GLY A 57 -11.93 -13.67 8.80
N GLY A 58 -11.33 -12.68 8.15
CA GLY A 58 -10.26 -12.82 7.18
C GLY A 58 -9.21 -11.72 7.35
N PHE A 59 -7.93 -12.08 7.32
CA PHE A 59 -6.83 -11.13 7.49
C PHE A 59 -5.82 -11.14 6.33
N ALA A 60 -5.55 -9.98 5.73
CA ALA A 60 -4.68 -9.83 4.57
C ALA A 60 -3.23 -9.46 4.94
N GLY A 61 -2.64 -10.11 5.95
CA GLY A 61 -1.27 -9.85 6.41
C GLY A 61 -0.49 -11.11 6.83
N ALA A 62 0.51 -10.94 7.69
CA ALA A 62 1.31 -12.02 8.25
C ALA A 62 0.49 -12.92 9.19
N THR A 63 0.79 -14.21 9.23
CA THR A 63 -0.03 -15.18 9.97
C THR A 63 0.00 -14.96 11.48
N ALA A 64 1.13 -14.49 12.05
CA ALA A 64 1.25 -14.23 13.49
C ALA A 64 0.31 -13.09 13.94
N ASP A 65 0.29 -11.99 13.19
CA ASP A 65 -0.56 -10.83 13.49
C ASP A 65 -2.05 -11.18 13.32
N ALA A 66 -2.36 -12.04 12.35
CA ALA A 66 -3.71 -12.57 12.15
C ALA A 66 -4.24 -13.26 13.42
N PHE A 67 -3.42 -14.12 14.04
CA PHE A 67 -3.81 -14.83 15.26
C PHE A 67 -4.11 -13.86 16.40
N THR A 68 -3.22 -12.89 16.64
CA THR A 68 -3.41 -11.91 17.71
C THR A 68 -4.67 -11.06 17.49
N LEU A 69 -4.93 -10.62 16.26
CA LEU A 69 -6.12 -9.82 15.94
C LEU A 69 -7.41 -10.64 16.03
N PHE A 70 -7.40 -11.90 15.60
CA PHE A 70 -8.56 -12.79 15.77
C PHE A 70 -8.86 -13.06 17.25
N GLU A 71 -7.85 -13.30 18.08
CA GLU A 71 -8.04 -13.50 19.52
C GLU A 71 -8.59 -12.25 20.21
N LYS A 72 -8.03 -11.06 19.90
CA LYS A 72 -8.55 -9.79 20.42
C LYS A 72 -9.99 -9.55 19.97
N PHE A 73 -10.30 -9.83 18.71
CA PHE A 73 -11.65 -9.66 18.19
C PHE A 73 -12.64 -10.66 18.80
N GLU A 74 -12.26 -11.91 18.99
CA GLU A 74 -13.08 -12.91 19.71
C GLU A 74 -13.38 -12.44 21.13
N GLY A 75 -12.38 -11.89 21.84
CA GLY A 75 -12.58 -11.30 23.16
C GLY A 75 -13.61 -10.17 23.16
N LYS A 76 -13.55 -9.25 22.16
CA LYS A 76 -14.54 -8.18 22.00
C LYS A 76 -15.93 -8.70 21.64
N LEU A 77 -15.99 -9.71 20.77
CA LEU A 77 -17.24 -10.38 20.43
C LEU A 77 -17.90 -10.97 21.67
N GLU A 78 -17.13 -11.63 22.54
CA GLU A 78 -17.64 -12.19 23.79
C GLU A 78 -18.09 -11.10 24.78
N GLU A 79 -17.25 -10.06 24.98
CA GLU A 79 -17.54 -8.90 25.83
C GLU A 79 -18.86 -8.22 25.43
N TYR A 80 -19.10 -8.04 24.13
CA TYR A 80 -20.29 -7.39 23.58
C TYR A 80 -21.38 -8.37 23.14
N ARG A 81 -21.37 -9.60 23.67
CA ARG A 81 -22.43 -10.63 23.48
C ARG A 81 -22.79 -10.89 22.02
N GLY A 82 -21.79 -10.94 21.14
CA GLY A 82 -21.95 -11.21 19.72
C GLY A 82 -22.33 -9.98 18.87
N ASN A 83 -22.34 -8.76 19.43
CA ASN A 83 -22.62 -7.56 18.65
C ASN A 83 -21.42 -7.20 17.75
N LEU A 84 -21.51 -7.55 16.47
CA LEU A 84 -20.43 -7.38 15.50
C LEU A 84 -20.00 -5.92 15.34
N THR A 85 -20.94 -5.00 15.18
CA THR A 85 -20.65 -3.55 15.02
C THR A 85 -19.85 -3.04 16.20
N ARG A 86 -20.30 -3.34 17.43
CA ARG A 86 -19.67 -2.84 18.64
C ARG A 86 -18.29 -3.48 18.85
N ALA A 87 -18.17 -4.79 18.61
CA ALA A 87 -16.88 -5.47 18.66
C ALA A 87 -15.88 -4.90 17.64
N ALA A 88 -16.34 -4.55 16.43
CA ALA A 88 -15.51 -3.95 15.39
C ALA A 88 -14.98 -2.56 15.79
N VAL A 89 -15.86 -1.70 16.28
CA VAL A 89 -15.49 -0.35 16.73
C VAL A 89 -14.53 -0.39 17.92
N GLU A 90 -14.76 -1.27 18.89
CA GLU A 90 -13.88 -1.37 20.06
C GLU A 90 -12.54 -2.03 19.72
N LEU A 91 -12.51 -3.01 18.82
CA LEU A 91 -11.25 -3.52 18.28
C LEU A 91 -10.47 -2.39 17.57
N ALA A 92 -11.13 -1.58 16.74
CA ALA A 92 -10.47 -0.50 16.01
C ALA A 92 -9.81 0.52 16.94
N LYS A 93 -10.48 0.87 18.06
CA LYS A 93 -9.91 1.74 19.11
C LYS A 93 -8.71 1.09 19.80
N ASP A 94 -8.83 -0.19 20.19
CA ASP A 94 -7.76 -0.93 20.85
C ASP A 94 -6.56 -1.11 19.90
N TRP A 95 -6.81 -1.42 18.63
CA TRP A 95 -5.78 -1.59 17.61
C TRP A 95 -5.04 -0.27 17.37
N ARG A 96 -5.75 0.86 17.25
CA ARG A 96 -5.15 2.19 17.09
C ARG A 96 -4.26 2.59 18.26
N THR A 97 -4.60 2.18 19.47
CA THR A 97 -3.86 2.53 20.70
C THR A 97 -2.73 1.54 21.01
N ASP A 98 -2.80 0.31 20.50
CA ASP A 98 -1.77 -0.71 20.66
C ASP A 98 -0.48 -0.32 19.91
N ARG A 99 0.60 -0.16 20.67
CA ARG A 99 1.89 0.33 20.18
C ARG A 99 2.49 -0.56 19.07
N VAL A 100 2.22 -1.87 19.13
CA VAL A 100 2.75 -2.86 18.18
C VAL A 100 1.81 -2.97 17.00
N LEU A 101 0.51 -3.20 17.26
CA LEU A 101 -0.45 -3.51 16.20
C LEU A 101 -0.76 -2.32 15.30
N ARG A 102 -0.74 -1.07 15.79
CA ARG A 102 -1.07 0.12 14.99
C ARG A 102 -0.16 0.36 13.77
N ARG A 103 1.01 -0.29 13.73
CA ARG A 103 1.97 -0.20 12.62
C ARG A 103 1.69 -1.22 11.52
N LEU A 104 0.71 -2.10 11.71
CA LEU A 104 0.31 -3.07 10.70
C LEU A 104 -0.44 -2.36 9.58
N GLU A 105 0.08 -2.47 8.36
CA GLU A 105 -0.57 -2.01 7.12
C GLU A 105 -1.67 -2.96 6.63
N ALA A 106 -2.00 -3.99 7.44
CA ALA A 106 -2.96 -5.02 7.09
C ALA A 106 -4.39 -4.63 7.48
N LEU A 107 -5.35 -5.14 6.70
CA LEU A 107 -6.78 -5.00 6.96
C LEU A 107 -7.37 -6.31 7.49
N LEU A 108 -8.33 -6.19 8.40
CA LEU A 108 -9.14 -7.29 8.93
C LEU A 108 -10.57 -7.16 8.38
N ALA A 109 -11.04 -8.17 7.66
CA ALA A 109 -12.44 -8.28 7.26
C ALA A 109 -13.18 -9.20 8.24
N VAL A 110 -14.33 -8.78 8.75
CA VAL A 110 -15.19 -9.57 9.64
C VAL A 110 -16.63 -9.49 9.18
N ALA A 111 -17.36 -10.60 9.21
CA ALA A 111 -18.74 -10.60 8.76
C ALA A 111 -19.58 -11.69 9.44
N ASP A 112 -20.85 -11.36 9.67
CA ASP A 112 -21.88 -12.28 10.13
C ASP A 112 -23.05 -12.32 9.11
N ARG A 113 -24.19 -12.88 9.50
CA ARG A 113 -25.37 -12.97 8.61
C ARG A 113 -26.02 -11.61 8.30
N GLY A 114 -25.82 -10.61 9.15
CA GLY A 114 -26.49 -9.32 9.13
C GLY A 114 -25.62 -8.13 8.74
N GLN A 115 -24.29 -8.17 8.96
CA GLN A 115 -23.36 -7.06 8.76
C GLN A 115 -21.97 -7.54 8.34
N SER A 116 -21.17 -6.65 7.77
CA SER A 116 -19.80 -6.94 7.34
C SER A 116 -18.94 -5.69 7.47
N PHE A 117 -17.74 -5.81 8.02
CA PHE A 117 -16.85 -4.69 8.29
C PHE A 117 -15.43 -4.95 7.82
N ILE A 118 -14.78 -3.91 7.33
CA ILE A 118 -13.32 -3.81 7.25
C ILE A 118 -12.83 -2.97 8.43
N ILE A 119 -11.81 -3.47 9.11
CA ILE A 119 -11.17 -2.82 10.26
C ILE A 119 -9.68 -2.62 9.95
N SER A 120 -9.15 -1.44 10.24
CA SER A 120 -7.74 -1.08 10.02
C SER A 120 -7.02 -0.68 11.32
N GLY A 121 -5.68 -0.74 11.30
CA GLY A 121 -4.84 -0.25 12.40
C GLY A 121 -4.86 1.27 12.61
N THR A 122 -5.39 2.04 11.65
CA THR A 122 -5.65 3.49 11.79
C THR A 122 -6.89 3.77 12.66
N GLY A 123 -7.69 2.73 12.94
CA GLY A 123 -8.92 2.83 13.73
C GLY A 123 -10.17 3.07 12.88
N ASP A 124 -10.10 2.83 11.56
CA ASP A 124 -11.24 2.95 10.68
C ASP A 124 -12.08 1.68 10.68
N VAL A 125 -13.39 1.83 10.64
CA VAL A 125 -14.37 0.75 10.50
C VAL A 125 -15.31 1.10 9.37
N VAL A 126 -15.31 0.28 8.32
CA VAL A 126 -16.05 0.54 7.08
C VAL A 126 -17.00 -0.60 6.80
N GLU A 127 -18.29 -0.30 6.65
CA GLU A 127 -19.32 -1.22 6.18
C GLU A 127 -19.60 -0.97 4.70
N PRO A 128 -19.64 -2.00 3.84
CA PRO A 128 -19.98 -1.84 2.43
C PRO A 128 -21.49 -1.79 2.24
N GLU A 129 -21.96 -0.96 1.30
CA GLU A 129 -23.39 -0.86 1.00
C GLU A 129 -23.96 -2.16 0.40
N ASP A 130 -23.18 -2.87 -0.42
CA ASP A 130 -23.66 -4.05 -1.17
C ASP A 130 -23.35 -5.40 -0.50
N GLY A 131 -22.78 -5.40 0.72
CA GLY A 131 -22.42 -6.64 1.41
C GLY A 131 -21.27 -7.43 0.77
N ILE A 132 -20.50 -6.80 -0.13
CA ILE A 132 -19.31 -7.35 -0.78
C ILE A 132 -18.07 -6.61 -0.27
N LEU A 133 -17.02 -7.33 0.15
CA LEU A 133 -15.74 -6.77 0.59
C LEU A 133 -14.58 -7.45 -0.13
N ALA A 134 -13.54 -6.70 -0.45
CA ALA A 134 -12.26 -7.25 -0.89
C ALA A 134 -11.11 -6.52 -0.18
N ILE A 135 -10.11 -7.27 0.31
CA ILE A 135 -8.87 -6.75 0.87
C ILE A 135 -7.68 -7.52 0.27
N GLY A 136 -6.54 -6.86 0.05
CA GLY A 136 -5.31 -7.47 -0.46
C GLY A 136 -4.88 -7.03 -1.86
N SER A 137 -4.01 -7.81 -2.50
CA SER A 137 -3.26 -7.47 -3.71
C SER A 137 -4.11 -7.15 -4.96
N GLY A 138 -5.37 -7.58 -5.00
CA GLY A 138 -6.32 -7.21 -6.07
C GLY A 138 -6.56 -5.71 -6.22
N LEU A 139 -6.30 -4.91 -5.19
CA LEU A 139 -6.44 -3.44 -5.24
C LEU A 139 -5.37 -2.76 -6.12
N ALA A 140 -4.17 -3.32 -6.22
CA ALA A 140 -3.07 -2.75 -7.01
C ALA A 140 -3.41 -2.60 -8.51
N SER A 141 -4.26 -3.49 -9.03
CA SER A 141 -4.73 -3.44 -10.41
C SER A 141 -5.72 -2.30 -10.68
N GLY A 142 -6.47 -1.85 -9.66
CA GLY A 142 -7.35 -0.69 -9.75
C GLY A 142 -6.57 0.62 -9.85
N TYR A 143 -5.46 0.73 -9.09
CA TYR A 143 -4.56 1.89 -9.14
C TYR A 143 -3.90 2.08 -10.52
N LEU A 144 -3.54 0.98 -11.20
CA LEU A 144 -2.94 1.09 -12.55
C LEU A 144 -3.95 1.58 -13.59
N LEU A 145 -5.21 1.14 -13.48
CA LEU A 145 -6.27 1.66 -14.36
C LEU A 145 -6.52 3.14 -14.10
N SER A 146 -6.59 3.59 -12.84
CA SER A 146 -6.84 5.01 -12.56
C SER A 146 -5.70 5.93 -13.01
N ILE A 147 -4.45 5.45 -13.01
CA ILE A 147 -3.27 6.23 -13.43
C ILE A 147 -3.16 6.31 -14.96
N PHE A 148 -3.39 5.20 -15.67
CA PHE A 148 -3.09 5.10 -17.11
C PHE A 148 -4.32 5.16 -18.01
N VAL A 149 -5.53 4.99 -17.46
CA VAL A 149 -6.77 4.87 -18.23
C VAL A 149 -7.80 5.88 -17.70
N PRO A 150 -8.22 6.87 -18.51
CA PRO A 150 -9.25 7.83 -18.15
C PRO A 150 -10.54 7.14 -17.67
N ALA A 151 -11.23 7.72 -16.69
CA ALA A 151 -12.40 7.11 -16.06
C ALA A 151 -13.52 6.74 -17.06
N ASP A 152 -13.66 7.50 -18.15
CA ASP A 152 -14.63 7.33 -19.24
C ASP A 152 -14.19 6.30 -20.31
N HIS A 153 -12.95 5.80 -20.25
CA HIS A 153 -12.43 4.91 -21.27
C HIS A 153 -13.18 3.56 -21.30
N PRO A 154 -13.48 3.00 -22.49
CA PRO A 154 -14.24 1.75 -22.64
C PRO A 154 -13.65 0.54 -21.90
N ILE A 155 -12.34 0.53 -21.62
CA ILE A 155 -11.66 -0.52 -20.83
C ILE A 155 -12.20 -0.57 -19.39
N ASN A 156 -12.59 0.56 -18.81
CA ASN A 156 -13.10 0.62 -17.43
C ASN A 156 -14.53 0.07 -17.32
N THR A 157 -15.31 0.15 -18.40
CA THR A 157 -16.67 -0.40 -18.47
C THR A 157 -16.73 -1.79 -19.08
N TRP A 158 -15.64 -2.23 -19.72
CA TRP A 158 -15.52 -3.55 -20.31
C TRP A 158 -15.63 -4.64 -19.25
N LYS A 159 -16.61 -5.51 -19.46
CA LYS A 159 -16.88 -6.67 -18.61
C LYS A 159 -17.35 -7.82 -19.49
N ILE A 160 -16.82 -9.01 -19.23
CA ILE A 160 -17.37 -10.26 -19.73
C ILE A 160 -18.06 -10.95 -18.56
N THR A 161 -19.36 -11.17 -18.68
CA THR A 161 -20.12 -11.97 -17.72
C THR A 161 -19.83 -13.44 -17.98
N LEU A 162 -19.22 -14.12 -17.02
CA LEU A 162 -18.95 -15.56 -17.08
C LEU A 162 -20.18 -16.37 -16.68
N PHE A 163 -20.79 -16.00 -15.55
CA PHE A 163 -21.96 -16.66 -15.00
C PHE A 163 -22.94 -15.64 -14.48
N ASP A 164 -24.20 -15.79 -14.87
CA ASP A 164 -25.29 -15.08 -14.24
C ASP A 164 -25.73 -15.88 -12.99
N LEU A 165 -25.52 -15.29 -11.82
CA LEU A 165 -25.94 -15.82 -10.53
C LEU A 165 -27.26 -15.16 -10.08
N GLY A 166 -28.08 -14.71 -11.03
CA GLY A 166 -29.43 -14.20 -10.85
C GLY A 166 -30.31 -15.06 -9.94
N PHE A 167 -30.07 -16.38 -9.94
CA PHE A 167 -30.77 -17.33 -9.06
C PHE A 167 -30.48 -17.15 -7.56
N LEU A 168 -29.38 -16.46 -7.20
CA LEU A 168 -29.05 -16.14 -5.81
C LEU A 168 -29.59 -14.74 -5.42
N GLN A 169 -29.49 -13.73 -6.30
CA GLN A 169 -30.01 -12.35 -6.17
C GLN A 169 -30.19 -11.83 -7.59
N PRO A 170 -31.17 -10.94 -7.80
CA PRO A 170 -31.20 -10.06 -8.96
C PRO A 170 -29.83 -9.38 -9.18
N ASP A 171 -29.37 -9.33 -10.43
CA ASP A 171 -28.15 -8.65 -10.88
C ASP A 171 -26.80 -9.16 -10.35
N LEU A 172 -26.75 -10.27 -9.60
CA LEU A 172 -25.47 -10.87 -9.23
C LEU A 172 -24.87 -11.60 -10.43
N THR A 173 -23.79 -11.04 -10.98
CA THR A 173 -23.06 -11.64 -12.10
C THR A 173 -21.60 -11.85 -11.74
N VAL A 174 -21.07 -13.04 -12.03
CA VAL A 174 -19.62 -13.28 -12.00
C VAL A 174 -19.06 -12.72 -13.31
N ARG A 175 -18.19 -11.73 -13.20
CA ARG A 175 -17.63 -11.01 -14.34
C ARG A 175 -16.10 -10.98 -14.29
N ILE A 176 -15.49 -11.09 -15.46
CA ILE A 176 -14.10 -10.68 -15.67
C ILE A 176 -14.16 -9.24 -16.19
N ASN A 177 -13.41 -8.35 -15.55
CA ASN A 177 -13.22 -6.97 -15.99
C ASN A 177 -11.73 -6.72 -16.31
N ALA A 178 -11.43 -5.54 -16.84
CA ALA A 178 -10.05 -5.14 -17.15
C ALA A 178 -9.13 -5.20 -15.92
N GLN A 179 -9.66 -4.83 -14.75
CA GLN A 179 -8.94 -4.88 -13.48
C GLN A 179 -8.45 -6.29 -13.15
N PHE A 180 -9.30 -7.31 -13.29
CA PHE A 180 -8.93 -8.70 -13.06
C PHE A 180 -7.84 -9.18 -14.03
N ILE A 181 -7.94 -8.83 -15.30
CA ILE A 181 -6.95 -9.20 -16.33
C ILE A 181 -5.59 -8.57 -16.02
N ILE A 182 -5.57 -7.27 -15.73
CA ILE A 182 -4.34 -6.53 -15.40
C ILE A 182 -3.71 -7.11 -14.13
N GLY A 183 -4.51 -7.33 -13.09
CA GLY A 183 -4.05 -7.98 -11.85
C GLY A 183 -3.44 -9.36 -12.11
N THR A 184 -4.09 -10.17 -12.94
CA THR A 184 -3.60 -11.50 -13.31
C THR A 184 -2.28 -11.43 -14.08
N ILE A 185 -2.18 -10.53 -15.07
CA ILE A 185 -0.95 -10.34 -15.85
C ILE A 185 0.22 -9.93 -14.94
N ILE A 186 -0.01 -9.01 -14.01
CA ILE A 186 1.02 -8.58 -13.05
C ILE A 186 1.43 -9.73 -12.16
N MET A 187 0.47 -10.47 -11.62
CA MET A 187 0.74 -11.57 -10.71
C MET A 187 1.51 -12.70 -11.40
N VAL A 188 1.14 -13.03 -12.64
CA VAL A 188 1.87 -13.99 -13.48
C VAL A 188 3.26 -13.46 -13.84
N GLY A 189 3.40 -12.17 -14.15
CA GLY A 189 4.68 -11.54 -14.44
C GLY A 189 5.63 -11.57 -13.25
N VAL A 190 5.15 -11.18 -12.07
CA VAL A 190 5.89 -11.25 -10.81
C VAL A 190 6.27 -12.70 -10.50
N TRP A 191 5.31 -13.64 -10.57
CA TRP A 191 5.57 -15.07 -10.39
C TRP A 191 6.63 -15.60 -11.37
N SER A 192 6.56 -15.20 -12.63
CA SER A 192 7.51 -15.61 -13.67
C SER A 192 8.92 -15.09 -13.38
N VAL A 193 9.06 -13.85 -12.92
CA VAL A 193 10.37 -13.32 -12.52
C VAL A 193 10.93 -14.13 -11.35
N GLN A 194 10.11 -14.40 -10.34
CA GLN A 194 10.51 -15.14 -9.13
C GLN A 194 10.92 -16.59 -9.44
N HIS A 195 10.27 -17.24 -10.41
CA HIS A 195 10.59 -18.62 -10.81
C HIS A 195 11.90 -18.78 -11.60
N THR A 196 12.54 -17.69 -12.03
CA THR A 196 13.75 -17.75 -12.87
C THR A 196 15.08 -17.81 -12.09
N GLY A 197 15.02 -17.94 -10.77
CA GLY A 197 16.18 -18.09 -9.88
C GLY A 197 16.72 -16.77 -9.33
N ILE A 198 17.39 -16.84 -8.17
CA ILE A 198 17.75 -15.69 -7.31
C ILE A 198 18.49 -14.58 -8.07
N LEU A 199 19.49 -14.93 -8.88
CA LEU A 199 20.29 -13.95 -9.63
C LEU A 199 19.48 -13.17 -10.68
N ARG A 200 18.50 -13.82 -11.32
CA ARG A 200 17.64 -13.15 -12.31
C ARG A 200 16.60 -12.27 -11.63
N THR A 201 16.07 -12.72 -10.50
CA THR A 201 15.18 -11.91 -9.65
C THR A 201 15.89 -10.65 -9.15
N ALA A 202 17.15 -10.75 -8.70
CA ALA A 202 17.93 -9.60 -8.26
C ALA A 202 18.20 -8.60 -9.40
N ARG A 203 18.52 -9.08 -10.60
CA ARG A 203 18.68 -8.21 -11.78
C ARG A 203 17.36 -7.56 -12.21
N ALA A 204 16.27 -8.30 -12.21
CA ALA A 204 14.94 -7.77 -12.53
C ALA A 204 14.50 -6.71 -11.51
N ALA A 205 14.71 -6.97 -10.22
CA ALA A 205 14.46 -5.99 -9.16
C ALA A 205 15.31 -4.73 -9.36
N THR A 206 16.60 -4.88 -9.69
CA THR A 206 17.49 -3.74 -9.97
C THR A 206 16.98 -2.91 -11.16
N ILE A 207 16.55 -3.54 -12.25
CA ILE A 207 15.99 -2.85 -13.43
C ILE A 207 14.71 -2.10 -13.04
N LEU A 208 13.82 -2.72 -12.27
CA LEU A 208 12.59 -2.10 -11.79
C LEU A 208 12.89 -0.91 -10.86
N THR A 209 13.85 -1.04 -9.95
CA THR A 209 14.28 0.05 -9.05
C THR A 209 14.88 1.21 -9.84
N ILE A 210 15.75 0.93 -10.81
CA ILE A 210 16.31 1.97 -11.69
C ILE A 210 15.19 2.62 -12.50
N GLY A 211 14.29 1.82 -13.06
CA GLY A 211 13.14 2.30 -13.83
C GLY A 211 12.18 3.17 -13.01
N GLY A 212 12.00 2.88 -11.72
CA GLY A 212 11.22 3.69 -10.80
C GLY A 212 11.93 4.97 -10.33
N LEU A 213 13.25 4.91 -10.13
CA LEU A 213 14.06 6.07 -9.71
C LEU A 213 14.29 7.06 -10.85
N LEU A 214 14.39 6.59 -12.08
CA LEU A 214 14.76 7.40 -13.23
C LEU A 214 13.77 8.56 -13.49
N PRO A 215 12.43 8.36 -13.51
CA PRO A 215 11.47 9.46 -13.59
C PRO A 215 11.60 10.45 -12.44
N LEU A 216 11.81 9.97 -11.20
CA LEU A 216 11.97 10.81 -10.03
C LEU A 216 13.22 11.69 -10.17
N VAL A 217 14.34 11.11 -10.62
CA VAL A 217 15.57 11.85 -10.91
C VAL A 217 15.33 12.88 -12.01
N PHE A 218 14.65 12.52 -13.10
CA PHE A 218 14.35 13.48 -14.19
C PHE A 218 13.50 14.65 -13.73
N VAL A 219 12.41 14.39 -13.00
CA VAL A 219 11.51 15.43 -12.48
C VAL A 219 12.23 16.35 -11.48
N THR A 220 13.24 15.84 -10.79
CA THR A 220 14.00 16.64 -9.83
C THR A 220 15.14 17.41 -10.49
N VAL A 221 15.85 16.80 -11.43
CA VAL A 221 17.04 17.38 -12.06
C VAL A 221 16.69 18.39 -13.14
N ILE A 222 15.68 18.12 -13.98
CA ILE A 222 15.35 19.00 -15.10
C ILE A 222 15.01 20.43 -14.64
N PRO A 223 14.10 20.65 -13.66
CA PRO A 223 13.74 22.01 -13.24
C PRO A 223 14.91 22.82 -12.66
N LEU A 224 15.92 22.16 -12.07
CA LEU A 224 17.13 22.82 -11.57
C LEU A 224 17.96 23.46 -12.69
N PHE A 225 17.97 22.85 -13.88
CA PHE A 225 18.74 23.35 -15.03
C PHE A 225 17.90 24.20 -15.98
N THR A 226 16.57 24.02 -16.02
CA THR A 226 15.68 24.80 -16.89
C THR A 226 15.17 26.09 -16.26
N GLY A 227 15.52 26.37 -15.00
CA GLY A 227 15.06 27.55 -14.28
C GLY A 227 13.58 27.49 -13.89
N GLY A 228 13.01 26.29 -13.72
CA GLY A 228 11.60 26.08 -13.37
C GLY A 228 11.26 26.35 -11.90
N ILE A 229 12.25 26.72 -11.10
CA ILE A 229 12.10 26.97 -9.66
C ILE A 229 11.80 28.44 -9.43
N ASP A 230 10.57 28.74 -8.98
CA ASP A 230 10.20 30.07 -8.55
C ASP A 230 10.54 30.25 -7.06
N THR A 231 11.44 31.20 -6.77
CA THR A 231 11.83 31.52 -5.40
C THR A 231 10.68 32.06 -4.54
N ALA A 232 9.64 32.62 -5.16
CA ALA A 232 8.44 33.10 -4.46
C ALA A 232 7.68 31.95 -3.78
N ASN A 233 7.74 30.73 -4.34
CA ASN A 233 7.07 29.56 -3.81
C ASN A 233 7.61 29.10 -2.45
N PHE A 234 8.79 29.55 -2.04
CA PHE A 234 9.33 29.29 -0.69
C PHE A 234 8.84 30.29 0.36
N SER A 235 8.10 31.31 -0.05
CA SER A 235 7.59 32.36 0.82
C SER A 235 6.05 32.23 0.96
N PRO A 236 5.49 32.28 2.17
CA PRO A 236 6.18 32.34 3.46
C PRO A 236 6.83 30.98 3.83
N PHE A 237 8.04 31.04 4.39
CA PHE A 237 8.71 29.83 4.92
C PHE A 237 8.14 29.49 6.29
N VAL A 238 6.98 28.85 6.29
CA VAL A 238 6.26 28.41 7.49
C VAL A 238 5.81 26.96 7.31
N PRO A 239 5.67 26.19 8.41
CA PRO A 239 5.06 24.86 8.34
C PRO A 239 3.61 24.97 7.86
N LEU A 240 3.00 23.85 7.46
CA LEU A 240 1.64 23.81 6.89
C LEU A 240 0.54 24.48 7.75
N ASN A 241 0.78 24.63 9.06
CA ASN A 241 -0.11 25.34 9.97
C ASN A 241 0.06 26.88 9.96
N GLY A 242 0.92 27.42 9.10
CA GLY A 242 1.16 28.84 8.91
C GLY A 242 2.03 29.51 9.98
N SER A 243 2.56 28.78 10.97
CA SER A 243 3.37 29.38 12.04
C SER A 243 4.39 28.44 12.68
N TRP A 244 5.55 28.98 13.06
CA TRP A 244 6.60 28.27 13.80
C TRP A 244 6.28 28.11 15.30
N ASN A 245 5.06 27.68 15.61
CA ASN A 245 4.64 27.33 16.97
C ASN A 245 4.98 25.85 17.27
N LEU A 246 4.63 25.37 18.47
CA LEU A 246 4.88 23.97 18.86
C LEU A 246 4.24 22.96 17.90
N GLU A 247 3.07 23.27 17.32
CA GLU A 247 2.41 22.42 16.33
C GLU A 247 3.17 22.41 14.99
N GLY A 248 3.73 23.55 14.59
CA GLY A 248 4.57 23.65 13.39
C GLY A 248 5.83 22.82 13.52
N TRP A 249 6.48 22.86 14.69
CA TRP A 249 7.61 21.99 14.99
C TRP A 249 7.24 20.50 15.04
N ARG A 250 6.06 20.15 15.56
CA ARG A 250 5.57 18.76 15.54
C ARG A 250 5.38 18.25 14.10
N LEU A 251 4.87 19.08 13.19
CA LEU A 251 4.74 18.74 11.77
C LEU A 251 6.10 18.48 11.11
N VAL A 252 7.08 19.36 11.35
CA VAL A 252 8.44 19.19 10.80
C VAL A 252 9.11 17.93 11.34
N ILE A 253 9.03 17.69 12.64
CA ILE A 253 9.59 16.47 13.27
C ILE A 253 8.87 15.22 12.76
N GLY A 254 7.55 15.29 12.54
CA GLY A 254 6.78 14.22 11.93
C GLY A 254 7.23 13.91 10.50
N GLY A 255 7.49 14.94 9.69
CA GLY A 255 8.06 14.79 8.35
C GLY A 255 9.46 14.19 8.35
N LEU A 256 10.33 14.62 9.26
CA LEU A 256 11.67 14.04 9.44
C LEU A 256 11.62 12.57 9.91
N PHE A 257 10.62 12.20 10.70
CA PHE A 257 10.39 10.80 11.07
C PHE A 257 10.04 9.94 9.85
N LEU A 258 9.28 10.46 8.88
CA LEU A 258 9.04 9.76 7.61
C LEU A 258 10.32 9.64 6.78
N ALA A 259 11.19 10.66 6.80
CA ALA A 259 12.50 10.56 6.15
C ALA A 259 13.43 9.52 6.79
N ALA A 260 13.22 9.16 8.07
CA ALA A 260 13.97 8.09 8.75
C ALA A 260 13.74 6.69 8.13
N TRP A 261 12.76 6.54 7.23
CA TRP A 261 12.60 5.34 6.39
C TRP A 261 13.73 5.18 5.37
N SER A 262 14.64 6.16 5.22
CA SER A 262 15.91 5.97 4.49
C SER A 262 16.79 4.88 5.09
N THR A 263 16.58 4.50 6.36
CA THR A 263 17.32 3.43 7.04
C THR A 263 17.13 2.07 6.36
N TYR A 264 16.01 1.84 5.66
CA TYR A 264 15.78 0.63 4.87
C TYR A 264 16.82 0.43 3.76
N ALA A 265 17.36 1.50 3.18
CA ALA A 265 18.41 1.39 2.17
C ALA A 265 19.75 0.90 2.78
N ALA A 266 20.04 1.30 4.02
CA ALA A 266 21.19 0.80 4.76
C ALA A 266 20.97 -0.65 5.23
N GLU A 267 19.78 -0.99 5.71
CA GLU A 267 19.42 -2.36 6.10
C GLU A 267 19.48 -3.32 4.91
N THR A 268 18.99 -2.89 3.75
CA THR A 268 19.11 -3.67 2.50
C THR A 268 20.57 -3.92 2.14
N ALA A 269 21.43 -2.88 2.22
CA ALA A 269 22.86 -3.05 1.98
C ALA A 269 23.51 -4.03 2.95
N VAL A 270 23.02 -4.11 4.20
CA VAL A 270 23.46 -5.07 5.23
C VAL A 270 22.98 -6.49 4.91
N CYS A 271 21.73 -6.68 4.49
CA CYS A 271 21.17 -8.00 4.17
C CYS A 271 21.90 -8.69 3.01
N TYR A 272 22.37 -7.93 2.02
CA TYR A 272 23.10 -8.46 0.86
C TYR A 272 24.62 -8.52 1.05
N MET A 273 25.15 -8.22 2.24
CA MET A 273 26.60 -8.26 2.48
C MET A 273 27.24 -9.62 2.18
N SER A 274 26.50 -10.72 2.38
CA SER A 274 26.97 -12.07 2.06
C SER A 274 27.15 -12.32 0.56
N GLU A 275 26.55 -11.49 -0.29
CA GLU A 275 26.66 -11.55 -1.74
C GLU A 275 27.71 -10.57 -2.29
N PHE A 276 28.31 -9.73 -1.44
CA PHE A 276 29.35 -8.80 -1.85
C PHE A 276 30.65 -9.53 -2.15
N ARG A 277 31.39 -9.00 -3.13
CA ARG A 277 32.64 -9.59 -3.57
C ARG A 277 33.71 -9.47 -2.47
N GLU A 278 33.77 -8.31 -1.81
CA GLU A 278 34.69 -8.04 -0.70
C GLU A 278 33.92 -7.38 0.47
N PRO A 279 33.21 -8.16 1.31
CA PRO A 279 32.28 -7.61 2.31
C PRO A 279 32.90 -6.58 3.27
N GLY A 280 34.17 -6.75 3.66
CA GLY A 280 34.86 -5.84 4.56
C GLY A 280 35.08 -4.43 4.00
N ILE A 281 35.08 -4.27 2.68
CA ILE A 281 35.30 -2.98 1.99
C ILE A 281 34.02 -2.49 1.33
N ASP A 282 33.27 -3.40 0.72
CA ASP A 282 32.08 -3.06 -0.06
C ASP A 282 30.88 -2.69 0.82
N ALA A 283 30.74 -3.31 1.99
CA ALA A 283 29.60 -3.03 2.87
C ALA A 283 29.61 -1.62 3.47
N PRO A 284 30.73 -1.13 4.06
CA PRO A 284 30.78 0.25 4.53
C PRO A 284 30.54 1.27 3.41
N LYS A 285 31.05 1.01 2.21
CA LYS A 285 30.81 1.87 1.03
C LYS A 285 29.34 1.86 0.62
N ALA A 286 28.71 0.69 0.55
CA ALA A 286 27.30 0.57 0.16
C ALA A 286 26.38 1.30 1.13
N ILE A 287 26.61 1.17 2.44
CA ILE A 287 25.85 1.89 3.47
C ILE A 287 26.06 3.41 3.37
N LEU A 288 27.30 3.86 3.15
CA LEU A 288 27.61 5.28 3.03
C LEU A 288 26.95 5.89 1.78
N TRP A 289 27.09 5.24 0.62
CA TRP A 289 26.52 5.74 -0.64
C TRP A 289 25.00 5.70 -0.64
N SER A 290 24.38 4.68 -0.04
CA SER A 290 22.92 4.65 0.10
C SER A 290 22.42 5.78 1.00
N GLY A 291 23.11 6.05 2.11
CA GLY A 291 22.81 7.20 2.98
C GLY A 291 22.94 8.55 2.27
N ILE A 292 24.03 8.76 1.52
CA ILE A 292 24.24 9.99 0.74
C ILE A 292 23.13 10.17 -0.31
N LEU A 293 22.79 9.09 -1.04
CA LEU A 293 21.72 9.12 -2.05
C LEU A 293 20.37 9.47 -1.41
N CYS A 294 20.04 8.86 -0.27
CA CYS A 294 18.81 9.18 0.45
C CYS A 294 18.78 10.64 0.88
N ILE A 295 19.83 11.15 1.51
CA ILE A 295 19.91 12.56 1.93
C ILE A 295 19.72 13.48 0.73
N ALA A 296 20.40 13.19 -0.39
CA ALA A 296 20.26 13.96 -1.62
C ALA A 296 18.80 13.96 -2.10
N LEU A 297 18.13 12.81 -2.18
CA LEU A 297 16.73 12.72 -2.62
C LEU A 297 15.76 13.42 -1.66
N TYR A 298 15.90 13.23 -0.34
CA TYR A 298 15.03 13.85 0.66
C TYR A 298 15.19 15.36 0.79
N ILE A 299 16.27 15.93 0.26
CA ILE A 299 16.46 17.38 0.17
C ILE A 299 16.04 17.89 -1.21
N LEU A 300 16.55 17.28 -2.26
CA LEU A 300 16.41 17.75 -3.64
C LEU A 300 14.95 17.62 -4.12
N VAL A 301 14.29 16.49 -3.86
CA VAL A 301 12.93 16.24 -4.33
C VAL A 301 11.96 17.24 -3.69
N PRO A 302 11.85 17.39 -2.35
CA PRO A 302 10.92 18.36 -1.78
C PRO A 302 11.27 19.80 -2.14
N PHE A 303 12.56 20.13 -2.25
CA PHE A 303 13.00 21.46 -2.67
C PHE A 303 12.50 21.80 -4.07
N VAL A 304 12.68 20.90 -5.04
CA VAL A 304 12.23 21.13 -6.42
C VAL A 304 10.72 21.12 -6.52
N PHE A 305 10.03 20.22 -5.81
CA PHE A 305 8.57 20.17 -5.81
C PHE A 305 7.96 21.44 -5.22
N GLN A 306 8.44 21.89 -4.06
CA GLN A 306 8.05 23.16 -3.47
C GLN A 306 8.34 24.32 -4.41
N GLY A 307 9.53 24.34 -5.02
CA GLY A 307 9.97 25.41 -5.90
C GLY A 307 9.19 25.52 -7.22
N VAL A 308 8.73 24.41 -7.78
CA VAL A 308 8.01 24.39 -9.06
C VAL A 308 6.49 24.50 -8.86
N LEU A 309 5.92 23.78 -7.88
CA LEU A 309 4.47 23.67 -7.70
C LEU A 309 3.92 24.65 -6.65
N GLY A 310 4.70 25.00 -5.63
CA GLY A 310 4.25 25.82 -4.50
C GLY A 310 3.33 25.08 -3.52
N THR A 311 3.11 25.69 -2.36
CA THR A 311 2.35 25.07 -1.25
C THR A 311 0.88 24.85 -1.60
N GLU A 312 0.23 25.82 -2.27
CA GLU A 312 -1.21 25.72 -2.58
C GLU A 312 -1.52 24.55 -3.52
N TYR A 313 -0.68 24.34 -4.55
CA TYR A 313 -0.86 23.24 -5.48
C TYR A 313 -0.63 21.88 -4.79
N MET A 314 0.38 21.77 -3.93
CA MET A 314 0.65 20.52 -3.20
C MET A 314 -0.45 20.14 -2.20
N MET A 315 -1.26 21.10 -1.76
CA MET A 315 -2.38 20.87 -0.83
C MET A 315 -3.69 20.53 -1.55
N GLN A 316 -3.71 20.47 -2.89
CA GLN A 316 -4.90 20.08 -3.62
C GLN A 316 -5.32 18.64 -3.25
N PRO A 317 -6.64 18.36 -3.11
CA PRO A 317 -7.13 17.04 -2.68
C PRO A 317 -6.59 15.88 -3.50
N GLY A 318 -6.47 16.05 -4.83
CA GLY A 318 -5.93 15.03 -5.73
C GLY A 318 -4.44 14.75 -5.55
N ILE A 319 -3.65 15.71 -5.04
CA ILE A 319 -2.23 15.50 -4.74
C ILE A 319 -2.07 14.80 -3.39
N VAL A 320 -2.86 15.22 -2.40
CA VAL A 320 -2.87 14.60 -1.06
C VAL A 320 -3.38 13.16 -1.12
N SER A 321 -4.36 12.85 -1.98
CA SER A 321 -4.85 11.49 -2.21
C SER A 321 -3.93 10.62 -3.08
N GLY A 322 -2.94 11.22 -3.75
CA GLY A 322 -2.01 10.54 -4.66
C GLY A 322 -2.51 10.40 -6.10
N GLU A 323 -3.78 10.68 -6.38
CA GLU A 323 -4.42 10.45 -7.69
C GLU A 323 -3.88 11.39 -8.79
N ALA A 324 -3.53 12.62 -8.44
CA ALA A 324 -3.07 13.65 -9.38
C ALA A 324 -1.54 13.81 -9.40
N VAL A 325 -0.79 13.00 -8.65
CA VAL A 325 0.67 13.13 -8.55
C VAL A 325 1.33 12.93 -9.91
N GLY A 326 0.88 11.97 -10.72
CA GLY A 326 1.41 11.74 -12.07
C GLY A 326 1.26 12.95 -12.99
N VAL A 327 0.12 13.64 -12.92
CA VAL A 327 -0.14 14.87 -13.70
C VAL A 327 0.74 16.01 -13.21
N ALA A 328 0.93 16.14 -11.89
CA ALA A 328 1.85 17.12 -11.31
C ALA A 328 3.29 16.91 -11.79
N LEU A 329 3.80 15.67 -11.72
CA LEU A 329 5.16 15.32 -12.20
C LEU A 329 5.33 15.64 -13.69
N ALA A 330 4.30 15.34 -14.50
CA ALA A 330 4.31 15.65 -15.93
C ALA A 330 4.36 17.16 -16.21
N SER A 331 3.70 17.97 -15.38
CA SER A 331 3.72 19.43 -15.51
C SER A 331 5.08 20.07 -15.16
N MET A 332 5.87 19.42 -14.28
CA MET A 332 7.18 19.92 -13.84
C MET A 332 8.25 19.79 -14.92
N VAL A 333 8.17 18.75 -15.75
CA VAL A 333 9.09 18.50 -16.85
C VAL A 333 8.40 19.03 -18.11
N HIS A 334 8.80 20.20 -18.63
CA HIS A 334 8.21 20.83 -19.83
C HIS A 334 8.35 20.02 -21.14
N ALA A 335 8.49 18.69 -21.08
CA ALA A 335 8.26 17.81 -22.20
C ALA A 335 6.78 17.92 -22.58
N GLY A 336 6.50 18.59 -23.70
CA GLY A 336 5.15 18.76 -24.22
C GLY A 336 4.34 17.48 -24.10
N VAL A 337 3.12 17.62 -23.60
CA VAL A 337 2.06 16.62 -23.49
C VAL A 337 2.35 15.39 -24.33
N PHE A 338 3.02 14.40 -23.75
CA PHE A 338 2.93 13.02 -24.23
C PHE A 338 1.69 12.39 -23.59
N ALA A 339 0.56 13.11 -23.67
CA ALA A 339 -0.72 12.44 -23.62
C ALA A 339 -0.79 11.66 -24.93
N THR A 340 -0.58 10.36 -24.85
CA THR A 340 -1.16 9.43 -25.80
C THR A 340 -2.68 9.59 -25.76
N LYS A 341 -3.18 10.68 -26.36
CA LYS A 341 -4.51 10.73 -26.94
C LYS A 341 -4.45 9.84 -28.17
N PHE A 342 -4.69 8.55 -27.98
CA PHE A 342 -5.14 7.73 -29.08
C PHE A 342 -6.61 8.10 -29.32
N HIS A 343 -6.86 8.66 -30.51
CA HIS A 343 -8.19 8.87 -31.05
C HIS A 343 -8.95 7.55 -31.23
#